data_AF-A0A1G9TGI8-F1
#
_entry.id   AF-A0A1G9TGI8-F1
#
_cell.length_a   1.000
_cell.length_b   1.000
_cell.length_c   1.000
_cell.angle_alpha   90.00
_cell.angle_beta   90.00
_cell.angle_gamma   90.00
#
_symmetry.space_group_name_H-M   'P 1'
#
loop_
_entity.id
_entity.type
_entity.pdbx_description
1 polymer ?
#
loop_
_entity_poly.entity_id
_entity_poly.type
_entity_poly.pdbx_seq_one_letter_code
_entity_poly.pdbx_strand_id
1 'polypeptide(L)'
;MQNSFFKSIENKTGVSMDELFTLANAISYADFTDEKQVRKIVRKVGKLAKKPVSQELEDELTRSILQSGSSLSMADIQKLL
;
A
#
# COMPACT_ATOMS: atom_id res chain seq x y z
N MET A 1 0.12 2.13 -23.02
CA MET A 1 -0.91 2.07 -21.95
C MET A 1 -0.32 2.16 -20.54
N GLN A 2 0.87 1.62 -20.23
CA GLN A 2 1.48 1.73 -18.88
C GLN A 2 1.97 3.14 -18.52
N ASN A 3 2.55 3.90 -19.46
CA ASN A 3 3.15 5.21 -19.16
C ASN A 3 2.17 6.27 -18.61
N SER A 4 0.87 6.15 -18.88
CA SER A 4 -0.13 7.14 -18.44
C SER A 4 -0.43 7.08 -16.95
N PHE A 5 -0.38 5.88 -16.35
CA PHE A 5 -0.53 5.70 -14.90
C PHE A 5 0.68 6.29 -14.16
N PHE A 6 1.89 5.95 -14.61
CA PHE A 6 3.14 6.45 -14.02
C PHE A 6 3.25 7.98 -14.10
N LYS A 7 2.97 8.58 -15.27
CA LYS A 7 2.94 10.04 -15.43
C LYS A 7 1.91 10.72 -14.53
N SER A 8 0.76 10.08 -14.30
CA SER A 8 -0.27 10.63 -13.42
C SER A 8 0.13 10.58 -11.95
N ILE A 9 0.88 9.55 -11.54
CA ILE A 9 1.47 9.48 -10.21
C ILE A 9 2.55 10.55 -10.08
N GLU A 10 3.51 10.60 -11.01
CA GLU A 10 4.59 11.59 -11.04
C GLU A 10 4.06 13.02 -10.97
N ASN A 11 3.04 13.38 -11.76
CA ASN A 11 2.41 14.70 -11.71
C ASN A 11 1.69 14.99 -10.37
N LYS A 12 1.18 13.96 -9.67
CA LYS A 12 0.41 14.12 -8.42
C LYS A 12 1.24 13.99 -7.15
N THR A 13 2.40 13.35 -7.21
CA THR A 13 3.25 13.04 -6.05
C THR A 13 4.68 13.55 -6.22
N GLY A 14 5.09 13.92 -7.43
CA GLY A 14 6.47 14.29 -7.75
C GLY A 14 7.45 13.11 -7.71
N VAL A 15 6.95 11.87 -7.59
CA VAL A 15 7.79 10.67 -7.51
C VAL A 15 8.14 10.21 -8.90
N SER A 16 9.44 10.10 -9.17
CA SER A 16 9.95 9.67 -10.48
C SER A 16 9.73 8.16 -10.69
N MET A 17 9.72 7.72 -11.95
CA MET A 17 9.50 6.31 -12.30
C MET A 17 10.54 5.38 -11.65
N ASP A 18 11.81 5.78 -11.60
CA ASP A 18 12.89 5.05 -10.91
C ASP A 18 12.66 4.90 -9.40
N GLU A 19 12.21 5.98 -8.74
CA GLU A 19 11.88 5.94 -7.31
C GLU A 19 10.69 5.02 -7.07
N LEU A 20 9.70 5.04 -7.97
CA LEU A 20 8.53 4.19 -7.89
C LEU A 20 8.87 2.70 -8.06
N PHE A 21 9.77 2.37 -9.00
CA PHE A 21 10.28 1.00 -9.17
C PHE A 21 11.10 0.54 -7.97
N THR A 22 11.94 1.43 -7.42
CA THR A 22 12.72 1.14 -6.20
C THR A 22 11.81 0.89 -5.01
N LEU A 23 10.76 1.68 -4.86
CA LEU A 23 9.70 1.50 -3.87
C LEU A 23 8.97 0.18 -4.07
N ALA A 24 8.51 -0.11 -5.29
CA ALA A 24 7.82 -1.37 -5.60
C ALA A 24 8.69 -2.59 -5.27
N ASN A 25 9.98 -2.57 -5.61
CA ASN A 25 10.91 -3.64 -5.25
C ASN A 25 11.11 -3.76 -3.73
N ALA A 26 11.27 -2.64 -3.01
CA ALA A 26 11.43 -2.66 -1.56
C ALA A 26 10.16 -3.15 -0.82
N ILE A 27 8.99 -2.94 -1.43
CA ILE A 27 7.68 -3.27 -0.90
C ILE A 27 7.26 -4.69 -1.29
N SER A 28 7.70 -5.22 -2.45
CA SER A 28 7.35 -6.56 -2.93
C SER A 28 7.91 -7.71 -2.08
N TYR A 29 8.96 -7.45 -1.28
CA TYR A 29 9.49 -8.40 -0.30
C TYR A 29 9.00 -8.13 1.13
N ALA A 30 8.16 -7.11 1.32
CA ALA A 30 7.71 -6.74 2.64
C ALA A 30 6.53 -7.61 3.08
N ASP A 31 6.49 -7.92 4.37
CA ASP A 31 5.43 -8.69 4.98
C ASP A 31 4.23 -7.78 5.25
N PHE A 32 3.16 -7.92 4.45
CA PHE A 32 1.90 -7.17 4.61
C PHE A 32 0.96 -7.79 5.64
N THR A 33 1.39 -8.85 6.33
CA THR A 33 0.61 -9.52 7.37
C THR A 33 0.80 -8.88 8.74
N ASP A 34 1.85 -8.07 8.94
CA ASP A 34 2.14 -7.35 10.19
C ASP A 34 1.78 -5.85 10.09
N GLU A 35 0.84 -5.40 10.91
CA GLU A 35 0.43 -4.00 11.04
C GLU A 35 1.61 -3.04 11.21
N LYS A 36 2.61 -3.42 12.01
CA LYS A 36 3.79 -2.59 12.27
C LYS A 36 4.66 -2.46 11.02
N GLN A 37 4.73 -3.49 10.18
CA GLN A 37 5.47 -3.44 8.92
C GLN A 37 4.72 -2.61 7.88
N VAL A 38 3.42 -2.84 7.73
CA VAL A 38 2.55 -2.05 6.83
C VAL A 38 2.60 -0.57 7.20
N ARG A 39 2.43 -0.23 8.48
CA ARG A 39 2.53 1.15 8.98
C ARG A 39 3.87 1.79 8.62
N LYS A 40 5.00 1.09 8.85
CA LYS A 40 6.34 1.58 8.47
C LYS A 40 6.49 1.84 6.97
N ILE A 41 5.88 1.00 6.13
CA ILE A 41 5.91 1.14 4.68
C ILE A 41 5.11 2.38 4.26
N VAL A 42 3.87 2.52 4.73
CA VAL A 42 2.99 3.67 4.44
C VAL A 42 3.70 4.98 4.80
N ARG A 43 4.34 5.04 5.97
CA ARG A 43 5.14 6.19 6.41
C ARG A 43 6.33 6.50 5.50
N LYS A 44 7.07 5.47 5.07
CA LYS A 44 8.22 5.64 4.16
C LYS A 44 7.76 6.16 2.79
N VAL A 45 6.71 5.55 2.24
CA VAL A 45 6.11 5.95 0.95
C VAL A 45 5.60 7.39 1.01
N GLY A 46 4.88 7.76 2.08
CA GLY A 46 4.36 9.12 2.27
C GLY A 46 5.46 10.19 2.30
N LYS A 47 6.55 9.91 3.01
CA LYS A 47 7.73 10.80 3.06
C LYS A 47 8.41 10.94 1.70
N LEU A 48 8.56 9.85 0.96
CA LEU A 48 9.14 9.83 -0.39
C LEU A 48 8.25 10.59 -1.37
N ALA A 49 6.94 10.38 -1.31
CA ALA A 49 5.95 11.07 -2.12
C ALA A 49 5.70 12.54 -1.73
N LYS A 50 6.45 13.07 -0.75
CA LYS A 50 6.25 14.40 -0.14
C LYS A 50 4.79 14.70 0.20
N LYS A 51 3.99 13.65 0.47
CA LYS A 51 2.60 13.79 0.87
C LYS A 51 2.49 13.64 2.38
N PRO A 52 1.86 14.61 3.07
CA PRO A 52 1.60 14.47 4.49
C PRO A 52 0.64 13.29 4.67
N VAL A 53 1.11 12.27 5.39
CA VAL A 53 0.25 11.17 5.86
C VAL A 53 -0.03 11.47 7.31
N SER A 54 -1.28 11.82 7.63
CA SER A 54 -1.73 11.94 9.01
C SER A 54 -1.82 10.56 9.64
N GLN A 55 -1.77 10.48 10.98
CA GLN A 55 -1.88 9.21 11.71
C GLN A 55 -3.16 8.46 11.35
N GLU A 56 -4.26 9.19 11.19
CA GLU A 56 -5.56 8.63 10.80
C GLU A 56 -5.52 7.99 9.41
N LEU A 57 -4.87 8.64 8.44
CA LEU A 57 -4.72 8.13 7.08
C LEU A 57 -3.76 6.94 7.03
N GLU A 58 -2.73 6.95 7.89
CA GLU A 58 -1.81 5.83 8.07
C GLU A 58 -2.53 4.60 8.64
N ASP A 59 -3.40 4.79 9.63
CA ASP A 59 -4.20 3.74 10.25
C ASP A 59 -5.27 3.18 9.30
N GLU A 60 -5.93 4.04 8.53
CA GLU A 60 -6.92 3.64 7.52
C GLU A 60 -6.28 2.82 6.38
N LEU A 61 -5.14 3.27 5.87
CA LEU A 61 -4.38 2.52 4.86
C LEU A 61 -3.89 1.18 5.42
N THR A 62 -3.37 1.19 6.65
CA THR A 62 -2.88 -0.02 7.31
C THR A 62 -4.00 -1.02 7.53
N ARG A 63 -5.14 -0.57 8.05
CA ARG A 63 -6.35 -1.40 8.21
C ARG A 63 -6.85 -1.92 6.88
N SER A 64 -6.90 -1.10 5.83
CA SER A 64 -7.37 -1.54 4.51
C SER A 64 -6.47 -2.62 3.91
N ILE A 65 -5.15 -2.50 4.08
CA ILE A 65 -4.16 -3.49 3.62
C ILE A 65 -4.30 -4.80 4.42
N LEU A 66 -4.41 -4.72 5.75
CA LEU A 66 -4.56 -5.90 6.63
C LEU A 66 -5.93 -6.57 6.52
N GLN A 67 -7.01 -5.79 6.41
CA GLN A 67 -8.39 -6.28 6.33
C GLN A 67 -8.64 -7.00 4.99
N SER A 68 -7.95 -6.59 3.93
CA SER A 68 -7.91 -7.35 2.66
C SER A 68 -7.25 -8.73 2.83
N GLY A 69 -6.58 -9.01 3.96
CA GLY A 69 -6.01 -10.30 4.34
C GLY A 69 -6.92 -11.20 5.16
N SER A 70 -8.11 -10.75 5.56
CA SER A 70 -9.03 -11.56 6.37
C SER A 70 -9.97 -12.37 5.47
N SER A 71 -9.42 -13.51 5.02
CA SER A 71 -10.11 -14.72 4.56
C SER A 71 -11.64 -14.72 4.74
N LEU A 72 -12.38 -14.50 3.65
CA LEU A 72 -13.60 -15.27 3.44
C LEU A 72 -13.11 -16.69 3.12
N SER A 73 -12.91 -17.51 4.15
CA SER A 73 -12.43 -18.87 3.93
C SER A 73 -13.52 -19.66 3.20
N MET A 74 -13.15 -20.65 2.39
CA MET A 74 -14.14 -21.55 1.77
C MET A 74 -15.06 -22.20 2.84
N ALA A 75 -14.58 -22.31 4.09
CA ALA A 75 -15.36 -22.76 5.23
C ALA A 75 -16.44 -21.75 5.68
N ASP A 76 -16.20 -20.45 5.53
CA ASP A 76 -17.21 -19.40 5.81
C ASP A 76 -18.30 -19.40 4.73
N ILE A 77 -17.94 -19.68 3.47
CA ILE A 77 -18.90 -19.84 2.35
C ILE A 77 -19.79 -21.06 2.57
N GLN A 78 -19.24 -22.17 3.08
CA GLN A 78 -20.00 -23.39 3.38
C GLN A 78 -21.02 -23.25 4.52
N LYS A 79 -20.86 -22.29 5.44
CA LYS A 79 -21.83 -22.04 6.51
C LYS A 79 -23.01 -21.16 6.09
N LEU A 80 -22.90 -20.51 4.93
CA LEU A 80 -23.94 -19.65 4.37
C LEU A 80 -24.80 -20.37 3.32
N LEU A 81 -24.41 -21.58 2.91
CA LEU A 81 -25.19 -22.52 2.10
C LEU A 81 -25.91 -23.52 3.01
#